data_AF-A0ABD3JNJ0-F1
#
_entry.id   AF-A0ABD3JNJ0-F1
#
_cell.length_a   1.000
_cell.length_b   1.000
_cell.length_c   1.000
_cell.angle_alpha   90.00
_cell.angle_beta   90.00
_cell.angle_gamma   90.00
#
_symmetry.space_group_name_H-M   'P 1'
#
loop_
_entity.id
_entity.type
_entity.pdbx_description
1 polymer ?
#
loop_
_entity_poly.entity_id
_entity_poly.type
_entity_poly.pdbx_seq_one_letter_code
_entity_poly.pdbx_strand_id
1 'polypeptide(L)'
;MWPPLLCLLSFTAIFTCARGGGDDPLNLNGNITIRWDIVSWTPDGYVASVDIMNYQQYRTVTEPGWRLGWTWARREVIWSMVGVRPLRRGDCSSFKDGIPASCTRSPTVADLTANMPSREKIDGCCKGGVLLTQLQDARKSVAKFQIAVGAAGTTSKTVQLPKNYTLAAPGGGGYSCSSAKIVPPTKFLSKDQKRVTLAMMTWQVVCRYAPPRGYKPPCCVSLSSDQGMKVPCATCACSCKPSDAKSCAPSSGKTERGKSPVQCTNHMCPININWHLLSKSKGSVRWFEVSISNLNRHANYTDWILMIQHPAVQKFVNANTYYWSLPSELGSMDVLWGIENYDQGLGPLGTGHSTAKFVISYKGSPGNWNFSSNVFFNGDRCTNPPLPR
;
A
#
# COMPACT_ATOMS: atom_id res chain seq x y z
N MET A 1 -46.05 -14.54 -55.94
CA MET A 1 -44.65 -14.84 -56.31
C MET A 1 -43.82 -14.86 -55.02
N TRP A 2 -43.26 -16.02 -54.66
CA TRP A 2 -42.16 -16.19 -53.69
C TRP A 2 -40.83 -15.66 -54.27
N PRO A 3 -39.71 -15.66 -53.52
CA PRO A 3 -39.12 -14.58 -52.73
C PRO A 3 -37.83 -14.05 -53.44
N PRO A 4 -36.81 -13.42 -52.79
CA PRO A 4 -35.92 -14.14 -51.88
C PRO A 4 -35.52 -13.37 -50.60
N LEU A 5 -35.19 -14.17 -49.60
CA LEU A 5 -34.44 -13.85 -48.39
C LEU A 5 -33.13 -13.11 -48.72
N LEU A 6 -32.84 -12.06 -47.97
CA LEU A 6 -31.46 -11.63 -47.72
C LEU A 6 -31.18 -11.75 -46.23
N CYS A 7 -30.42 -12.78 -45.87
CA CYS A 7 -29.77 -12.94 -44.57
C CYS A 7 -28.81 -11.76 -44.34
N LEU A 8 -29.18 -10.83 -43.47
CA LEU A 8 -28.22 -9.91 -42.85
C LEU A 8 -27.83 -10.47 -41.48
N LEU A 9 -26.79 -11.29 -41.50
CA LEU A 9 -25.97 -11.63 -40.33
C LEU A 9 -25.26 -10.35 -39.88
N SER A 10 -25.84 -9.61 -38.94
CA SER A 10 -25.11 -8.56 -38.23
C SER A 10 -24.13 -9.24 -37.25
N PHE A 11 -22.88 -9.37 -37.67
CA PHE A 11 -21.77 -9.74 -36.80
C PHE A 11 -21.65 -8.71 -35.67
N THR A 12 -22.08 -9.10 -34.48
CA THR A 12 -21.73 -8.43 -33.22
C THR A 12 -20.24 -8.63 -32.96
N ALA A 13 -19.41 -7.75 -33.49
CA ALA A 13 -18.04 -7.57 -33.02
C ALA A 13 -18.08 -6.69 -31.77
N ILE A 14 -18.37 -7.31 -30.61
CA ILE A 14 -18.03 -6.70 -29.33
C ILE A 14 -16.50 -6.68 -29.29
N PHE A 15 -15.91 -5.53 -29.64
CA PHE A 15 -14.53 -5.22 -29.31
C PHE A 15 -14.44 -5.13 -27.78
N THR A 16 -14.28 -6.28 -27.11
CA THR A 16 -13.64 -6.32 -25.80
C THR A 16 -12.18 -5.96 -26.04
N CYS A 17 -11.87 -4.67 -26.02
CA CYS A 17 -10.52 -4.25 -25.68
C CYS A 17 -10.23 -4.80 -24.28
N ALA A 18 -9.62 -5.97 -24.23
CA ALA A 18 -8.89 -6.41 -23.06
C ALA A 18 -7.83 -5.32 -22.80
N ARG A 19 -8.11 -4.43 -21.84
CA ARG A 19 -7.11 -3.55 -21.26
C ARG A 19 -6.06 -4.47 -20.63
N GLY A 20 -5.00 -4.75 -21.38
CA GLY A 20 -3.76 -5.27 -20.85
C GLY A 20 -3.13 -4.20 -19.97
N GLY A 21 -3.48 -4.20 -18.70
CA GLY A 21 -2.93 -3.31 -17.67
C GLY A 21 -3.37 -3.86 -16.32
N GLY A 22 -2.41 -4.07 -15.42
CA GLY A 22 -2.63 -4.66 -14.09
C GLY A 22 -3.41 -3.74 -13.16
N ASP A 23 -4.66 -3.45 -13.51
CA ASP A 23 -5.61 -2.79 -12.63
C ASP A 23 -6.06 -3.81 -11.57
N ASP A 24 -5.98 -3.42 -10.29
CA ASP A 24 -6.53 -4.19 -9.17
C ASP A 24 -8.06 -4.19 -9.31
N PRO A 25 -8.71 -5.31 -9.67
CA PRO A 25 -10.13 -5.33 -10.01
C PRO A 25 -11.04 -4.99 -8.82
N LEU A 26 -10.49 -4.97 -7.60
CA LEU A 26 -11.20 -4.68 -6.36
C LEU A 26 -10.98 -3.24 -5.87
N ASN A 27 -10.16 -2.45 -6.57
CA ASN A 27 -9.87 -1.05 -6.25
C ASN A 27 -9.77 -0.19 -7.51
N LEU A 28 -10.82 -0.21 -8.32
CA LEU A 28 -10.92 0.45 -9.64
C LEU A 28 -10.49 1.93 -9.63
N ASN A 29 -10.59 2.63 -8.49
CA ASN A 29 -10.22 4.04 -8.34
C ASN A 29 -9.07 4.32 -7.34
N GLY A 30 -8.56 3.30 -6.64
CA GLY A 30 -7.54 3.50 -5.62
C GLY A 30 -6.20 3.92 -6.21
N ASN A 31 -5.66 5.00 -5.67
CA ASN A 31 -4.38 5.55 -6.12
C ASN A 31 -3.66 6.27 -4.98
N ILE A 32 -2.39 6.52 -5.18
CA ILE A 32 -1.65 7.50 -4.41
C ILE A 32 -1.46 8.73 -5.29
N THR A 33 -1.96 9.88 -4.84
CA THR A 33 -1.78 11.15 -5.56
C THR A 33 -0.69 11.97 -4.90
N ILE A 34 0.27 12.42 -5.69
CA ILE A 34 1.28 13.41 -5.29
C ILE A 34 0.80 14.76 -5.80
N ARG A 35 0.54 15.69 -4.88
CA ARG A 35 0.20 17.08 -5.20
C ARG A 35 1.40 17.96 -4.90
N TRP A 36 1.76 18.79 -5.87
CA TRP A 36 2.88 19.72 -5.77
C TRP A 36 2.37 21.14 -5.90
N ASP A 37 2.51 21.91 -4.83
CA ASP A 37 2.01 23.27 -4.70
C ASP A 37 3.18 24.25 -4.59
N ILE A 38 3.39 25.09 -5.59
CA ILE A 38 4.35 26.20 -5.49
C ILE A 38 3.75 27.26 -4.56
N VAL A 39 4.40 27.51 -3.42
CA VAL A 39 3.92 28.45 -2.40
C VAL A 39 4.59 29.83 -2.52
N SER A 40 5.81 29.89 -3.05
CA SER A 40 6.52 31.13 -3.32
C SER A 40 7.59 30.96 -4.39
N TRP A 41 7.93 32.06 -5.05
CA TRP A 41 9.05 32.15 -5.98
C TRP A 41 10.33 32.55 -5.24
N THR A 42 11.48 32.07 -5.70
CA THR A 42 12.80 32.51 -5.26
C THR A 42 13.54 33.17 -6.42
N PRO A 43 14.69 33.86 -6.20
CA PRO A 43 15.44 34.48 -7.29
C PRO A 43 15.88 33.51 -8.40
N ASP A 44 16.04 32.22 -8.09
CA ASP A 44 16.55 31.18 -9.00
C ASP A 44 15.63 29.95 -9.10
N GLY A 45 14.41 30.01 -8.57
CA GLY A 45 13.47 28.90 -8.61
C GLY A 45 12.23 29.14 -7.74
N TYR A 46 11.92 28.19 -6.86
CA TYR A 46 10.69 28.25 -6.05
C TYR A 46 10.76 27.41 -4.76
N VAL A 47 9.87 27.71 -3.83
CA VAL A 47 9.53 26.84 -2.69
C VAL A 47 8.19 26.18 -2.96
N ALA A 48 8.11 24.87 -2.72
CA ALA A 48 6.90 24.10 -2.86
C ALA A 48 6.57 23.26 -1.64
N SER A 49 5.27 23.10 -1.40
CA SER A 49 4.71 22.10 -0.49
C SER A 49 4.28 20.90 -1.32
N VAL A 50 4.64 19.70 -0.89
CA VAL A 50 4.31 18.45 -1.58
C VAL A 50 3.56 17.54 -0.63
N ASP A 51 2.38 17.12 -1.05
CA ASP A 51 1.52 16.19 -0.32
C ASP A 51 1.45 14.86 -1.08
N ILE A 52 1.62 13.74 -0.38
CA ILE A 52 1.43 12.38 -0.88
C ILE A 52 0.21 11.81 -0.18
N MET A 53 -0.85 11.56 -0.93
CA MET A 53 -2.17 11.21 -0.39
C MET A 53 -2.57 9.81 -0.85
N ASN A 54 -2.86 8.92 0.10
CA ASN A 54 -3.34 7.58 -0.20
C ASN A 54 -4.87 7.53 -0.25
N TYR A 55 -5.41 7.33 -1.45
CA TYR A 55 -6.84 7.14 -1.71
C TYR A 55 -7.20 5.66 -1.90
N GLN A 56 -6.31 4.74 -1.59
CA GLN A 56 -6.60 3.31 -1.62
C GLN A 56 -7.40 2.94 -0.37
N GLN A 57 -8.42 2.10 -0.54
CA GLN A 57 -9.31 1.72 0.57
C GLN A 57 -8.69 0.69 1.52
N TYR A 58 -7.84 -0.20 1.01
CA TYR A 58 -7.36 -1.36 1.77
C TYR A 58 -5.87 -1.66 1.57
N ARG A 59 -5.12 -0.76 0.93
CA ARG A 59 -3.67 -0.87 0.77
C ARG A 59 -2.97 0.23 1.54
N THR A 60 -2.04 -0.18 2.40
CA THR A 60 -1.16 0.72 3.15
C THR A 60 0.25 0.67 2.58
N VAL A 61 1.03 1.72 2.84
CA VAL A 61 2.48 1.65 2.74
C VAL A 61 3.03 1.43 4.14
N THR A 62 3.64 0.28 4.37
CA THR A 62 4.23 -0.08 5.66
C THR A 62 5.70 0.32 5.72
N GLU A 63 6.34 0.12 6.88
CA GLU A 63 7.80 0.30 7.01
C GLU A 63 8.59 -0.60 6.03
N PRO A 64 9.75 -0.14 5.51
CA PRO A 64 10.46 1.13 5.77
C PRO A 64 9.91 2.36 5.04
N GLY A 65 8.68 2.30 4.53
CA GLY A 65 7.97 3.44 3.96
C GLY A 65 8.18 3.65 2.46
N TRP A 66 7.46 4.64 1.94
CA TRP A 66 7.53 5.00 0.52
C TRP A 66 8.85 5.66 0.13
N ARG A 67 9.24 5.51 -1.14
CA ARG A 67 10.29 6.29 -1.79
C ARG A 67 9.73 6.98 -3.02
N LEU A 68 9.88 8.30 -3.07
CA LEU A 68 9.41 9.13 -4.17
C LEU A 68 10.60 9.59 -5.01
N GLY A 69 10.60 9.24 -6.29
CA GLY A 69 11.58 9.70 -7.27
C GLY A 69 10.93 10.51 -8.38
N TRP A 70 11.72 11.37 -9.01
CA TRP A 70 11.36 12.08 -10.22
C TRP A 70 12.62 12.46 -10.99
N THR A 71 12.44 13.02 -12.18
CA THR A 71 13.51 13.52 -13.03
C THR A 71 13.20 14.98 -13.32
N TRP A 72 14.10 15.90 -13.00
CA TRP A 72 13.94 17.32 -13.34
C TRP A 72 13.69 17.56 -14.84
N ALA A 73 13.34 18.78 -15.27
CA ALA A 73 13.18 19.03 -16.71
C ALA A 73 14.52 19.47 -17.36
N ARG A 74 15.34 20.20 -16.61
CA ARG A 74 16.59 20.82 -17.04
C ARG A 74 17.73 20.48 -16.08
N ARG A 75 18.31 21.46 -15.38
CA ARG A 75 19.44 21.32 -14.44
C ARG A 75 19.08 21.82 -13.04
N GLU A 76 17.82 21.69 -12.68
CA GLU A 76 17.29 22.06 -11.38
C GLU A 76 18.00 21.28 -10.27
N VAL A 77 18.11 21.92 -9.11
CA VAL A 77 18.74 21.35 -7.91
C VAL A 77 17.81 21.47 -6.71
N ILE A 78 18.03 20.64 -5.69
CA ILE A 78 17.35 20.72 -4.40
C ILE A 78 18.22 21.54 -3.47
N TRP A 79 17.86 22.79 -3.20
CA TRP A 79 18.55 23.61 -2.21
C TRP A 79 18.38 23.02 -0.81
N SER A 80 17.14 22.77 -0.41
CA SER A 80 16.81 22.22 0.91
C SER A 80 15.47 21.47 0.90
N MET A 81 15.27 20.63 1.90
CA MET A 81 14.01 19.91 2.15
C MET A 81 13.71 19.89 3.65
N VAL A 82 12.42 19.91 3.99
CA VAL A 82 11.91 19.74 5.36
C VAL A 82 10.84 18.66 5.35
N GLY A 83 10.92 17.72 6.28
CA GLY A 83 10.02 16.55 6.37
C GLY A 83 10.51 15.31 5.63
N VAL A 84 11.46 15.43 4.68
CA VAL A 84 12.03 14.32 3.90
C VAL A 84 13.53 14.52 3.70
N ARG A 85 14.22 13.46 3.26
CA ARG A 85 15.65 13.50 2.91
C ARG A 85 15.93 12.89 1.53
N PRO A 86 16.76 13.53 0.69
CA PRO A 86 17.27 12.90 -0.53
C PRO A 86 18.21 11.75 -0.20
N LEU A 87 18.05 10.61 -0.88
CA LEU A 87 18.88 9.42 -0.68
C LEU A 87 20.30 9.59 -1.22
N ARG A 88 20.49 10.49 -2.18
CA ARG A 88 21.80 10.78 -2.80
C ARG A 88 21.94 12.28 -3.02
N ARG A 89 23.12 12.81 -2.71
CA ARG A 89 23.48 14.20 -3.01
C ARG A 89 23.80 14.40 -4.48
N GLY A 90 24.52 13.47 -5.11
CA GLY A 90 25.02 13.64 -6.47
C GLY A 90 26.25 14.56 -6.52
N ASP A 91 26.67 14.95 -7.73
CA ASP A 91 27.80 15.85 -7.93
C ASP A 91 27.33 17.32 -7.88
N CYS A 92 27.74 18.02 -6.82
CA CYS A 92 27.47 19.44 -6.60
C CYS A 92 28.73 20.32 -6.75
N SER A 93 29.78 19.83 -7.40
CA SER A 93 31.08 20.52 -7.51
C SER A 93 31.01 21.91 -8.17
N SER A 94 29.96 22.19 -8.95
CA SER A 94 29.72 23.50 -9.56
C SER A 94 29.33 24.60 -8.55
N PHE A 95 28.99 24.24 -7.31
CA PHE A 95 28.58 25.18 -6.27
C PHE A 95 29.73 25.43 -5.29
N LYS A 96 30.25 26.66 -5.26
CA LYS A 96 31.37 27.06 -4.39
C LYS A 96 30.94 27.31 -2.95
N ASP A 97 29.78 27.93 -2.76
CA ASP A 97 29.18 28.23 -1.47
C ASP A 97 27.71 27.79 -1.44
N GLY A 98 27.18 27.53 -0.23
CA GLY A 98 25.77 27.19 -0.04
C GLY A 98 25.35 25.89 -0.73
N ILE A 99 26.13 24.83 -0.60
CA ILE A 99 25.99 23.60 -1.41
C ILE A 99 24.57 22.99 -1.30
N PRO A 100 23.87 22.71 -2.42
CA PRO A 100 22.55 22.09 -2.42
C PRO A 100 22.48 20.77 -1.65
N ALA A 101 21.29 20.47 -1.11
CA ALA A 101 20.97 19.18 -0.52
C ALA A 101 21.05 18.03 -1.55
N SER A 102 20.72 18.29 -2.81
CA SER A 102 20.97 17.34 -3.91
C SER A 102 21.07 18.03 -5.27
N CYS A 103 22.10 17.67 -6.04
CA CYS A 103 22.29 18.03 -7.45
C CYS A 103 22.00 16.85 -8.38
N THR A 104 21.41 15.77 -7.85
CA THR A 104 21.08 14.60 -8.66
C THR A 104 19.98 14.94 -9.65
N ARG A 105 20.21 14.63 -10.93
CA ARG A 105 19.26 14.91 -12.03
C ARG A 105 17.91 14.18 -11.88
N SER A 106 17.96 12.99 -11.29
CA SER A 106 16.80 12.17 -10.94
C SER A 106 16.85 11.80 -9.46
N PRO A 107 16.47 12.72 -8.55
CA PRO A 107 16.56 12.47 -7.12
C PRO A 107 15.53 11.42 -6.68
N THR A 108 15.80 10.78 -5.54
CA THR A 108 14.83 9.97 -4.79
C THR A 108 14.88 10.41 -3.35
N VAL A 109 13.71 10.59 -2.74
CA VAL A 109 13.56 11.05 -1.36
C VAL A 109 12.77 10.03 -0.54
N ALA A 110 13.01 10.03 0.77
CA ALA A 110 12.27 9.25 1.73
C ALA A 110 11.85 10.14 2.90
N ASP A 111 10.71 9.80 3.51
CA ASP A 111 10.19 10.45 4.70
C ASP A 111 11.15 10.32 5.88
N LEU A 112 11.14 11.32 6.75
CA LEU A 112 11.88 11.29 7.99
C LEU A 112 11.19 10.41 9.04
N THR A 113 11.91 10.01 10.08
CA THR A 113 11.31 9.32 11.23
C THR A 113 10.86 10.33 12.29
N ALA A 114 9.96 9.88 13.18
CA ALA A 114 9.44 10.72 14.26
C ALA A 114 10.52 11.19 15.25
N ASN A 115 11.72 10.61 15.24
CA ASN A 115 12.82 10.97 16.16
C ASN A 115 13.63 12.19 15.70
N MET A 116 13.33 12.74 14.52
CA MET A 116 14.07 13.89 13.99
C MET A 116 13.82 15.19 14.79
N PRO A 117 14.78 16.15 14.81
CA PRO A 117 14.60 17.43 15.48
C PRO A 117 13.43 18.23 14.92
N SER A 118 12.76 19.03 15.77
CA SER A 118 11.56 19.79 15.37
C SER A 118 11.78 20.74 14.19
N ARG A 119 13.00 21.25 14.00
CA ARG A 119 13.37 22.12 12.87
C ARG A 119 13.33 21.41 11.50
N GLU A 120 13.45 20.08 11.49
CA GLU A 120 13.39 19.26 10.27
C GLU A 120 11.98 18.71 10.02
N LYS A 121 11.02 19.01 10.91
CA LYS A 121 9.64 18.53 10.85
C LYS A 121 8.71 19.63 10.34
N ILE A 122 7.67 19.18 9.67
CA ILE A 122 6.49 19.96 9.29
C ILE A 122 5.23 19.18 9.70
N ASP A 123 4.13 19.89 9.91
CA ASP A 123 2.83 19.26 10.14
C ASP A 123 2.49 18.27 9.01
N GLY A 124 2.08 17.06 9.38
CA GLY A 124 1.79 15.96 8.46
C GLY A 124 3.00 15.16 7.92
N CYS A 125 4.24 15.41 8.38
CA CYS A 125 5.41 14.64 7.98
C CYS A 125 5.80 13.53 8.98
N CYS A 126 6.88 12.84 8.61
CA CYS A 126 7.84 12.22 9.51
C CYS A 126 7.34 10.96 10.21
N LYS A 127 6.59 10.16 9.45
CA LYS A 127 6.00 8.89 9.88
C LYS A 127 6.83 7.69 9.41
N GLY A 128 8.12 7.91 9.09
CA GLY A 128 8.98 6.87 8.52
C GLY A 128 8.48 6.34 7.18
N GLY A 129 7.65 7.13 6.48
CA GLY A 129 7.08 6.77 5.19
C GLY A 129 5.91 5.81 5.28
N VAL A 130 5.38 5.55 6.49
CA VAL A 130 4.10 4.85 6.66
C VAL A 130 2.97 5.72 6.12
N LEU A 131 2.12 5.13 5.29
CA LEU A 131 0.98 5.80 4.67
C LEU A 131 -0.25 4.90 4.77
N LEU A 132 -1.15 5.23 5.70
CA LEU A 132 -2.36 4.45 5.96
C LEU A 132 -3.45 4.72 4.92
N THR A 133 -4.52 3.95 4.97
CA THR A 133 -5.74 4.25 4.21
C THR A 133 -6.53 5.37 4.89
N GLN A 134 -7.37 6.08 4.14
CA GLN A 134 -8.29 7.07 4.73
C GLN A 134 -9.30 6.45 5.69
N LEU A 135 -9.64 5.16 5.50
CA LEU A 135 -10.53 4.42 6.38
C LEU A 135 -9.92 4.22 7.77
N GLN A 136 -8.63 3.89 7.83
CA GLN A 136 -7.93 3.70 9.11
C GLN A 136 -7.70 5.04 9.83
N ASP A 137 -7.13 6.03 9.14
CA ASP A 137 -6.86 7.34 9.70
C ASP A 137 -6.60 8.37 8.58
N ALA A 138 -7.53 9.31 8.43
CA ALA A 138 -7.45 10.36 7.41
C ALA A 138 -6.18 11.23 7.53
N ARG A 139 -5.68 11.50 8.75
CA ARG A 139 -4.45 12.29 8.96
C ARG A 139 -3.20 11.47 8.65
N LYS A 140 -3.19 10.19 9.01
CA LYS A 140 -2.07 9.28 8.68
C LYS A 140 -2.07 8.84 7.21
N SER A 141 -3.15 9.06 6.46
CA SER A 141 -3.24 8.81 5.01
C SER A 141 -2.53 9.83 4.11
N VAL A 142 -2.04 10.93 4.69
CA VAL A 142 -1.32 11.99 3.95
C VAL A 142 0.08 12.18 4.53
N ALA A 143 1.11 12.16 3.69
CA ALA A 143 2.46 12.58 4.07
C ALA A 143 2.77 13.92 3.41
N LYS A 144 3.44 14.81 4.14
CA LYS A 144 3.72 16.18 3.68
C LYS A 144 5.18 16.55 3.85
N PHE A 145 5.73 17.26 2.87
CA PHE A 145 7.07 17.84 2.97
C PHE A 145 7.17 19.17 2.20
N GLN A 146 8.22 19.94 2.48
CA GLN A 146 8.56 21.13 1.72
C GLN A 146 9.91 20.98 1.02
N ILE A 147 10.02 21.61 -0.15
CA ILE A 147 11.21 21.58 -0.99
C ILE A 147 11.50 22.97 -1.53
N ALA A 148 12.75 23.41 -1.42
CA ALA A 148 13.28 24.57 -2.12
C ALA A 148 14.05 24.10 -3.36
N VAL A 149 13.62 24.52 -4.53
CA VAL A 149 14.17 24.12 -5.83
C VAL A 149 14.90 25.30 -6.45
N GLY A 150 16.14 25.07 -6.87
CA GLY A 150 16.99 26.05 -7.54
C GLY A 150 17.22 25.75 -9.02
N ALA A 151 17.81 26.71 -9.72
CA ALA A 151 18.02 26.68 -11.17
C ALA A 151 16.75 26.29 -11.97
N ALA A 152 15.58 26.72 -11.48
CA ALA A 152 14.26 26.46 -12.04
C ALA A 152 13.62 27.75 -12.59
N GLY A 153 12.46 27.61 -13.21
CA GLY A 153 11.65 28.78 -13.57
C GLY A 153 11.15 29.52 -12.32
N THR A 154 11.08 30.85 -12.40
CA THR A 154 10.68 31.74 -11.29
C THR A 154 9.26 32.32 -11.47
N THR A 155 8.52 31.82 -12.47
CA THR A 155 7.13 32.15 -12.74
C THR A 155 6.38 30.92 -13.24
N SER A 156 5.04 30.96 -13.18
CA SER A 156 4.16 29.89 -13.68
C SER A 156 4.31 29.61 -15.18
N LYS A 157 4.82 30.58 -15.96
CA LYS A 157 5.09 30.40 -17.40
C LYS A 157 6.44 29.74 -17.67
N THR A 158 7.42 29.98 -16.79
CA THR A 158 8.81 29.52 -16.98
C THR A 158 9.12 28.18 -16.31
N VAL A 159 8.36 27.80 -15.28
CA VAL A 159 8.53 26.51 -14.60
C VAL A 159 8.25 25.37 -15.56
N GLN A 160 9.18 24.42 -15.60
CA GLN A 160 8.98 23.16 -16.30
C GLN A 160 8.69 22.06 -15.27
N LEU A 161 7.64 21.28 -15.53
CA LEU A 161 7.22 20.22 -14.63
C LEU A 161 8.24 19.07 -14.68
N PRO A 162 8.58 18.45 -13.54
CA PRO A 162 9.38 17.25 -13.53
C PRO A 162 8.71 16.11 -14.30
N LYS A 163 9.53 15.16 -14.74
CA LYS A 163 9.14 14.00 -15.54
C LYS A 163 9.49 12.71 -14.80
N ASN A 164 8.98 11.58 -15.29
CA ASN A 164 9.36 10.24 -14.84
C ASN A 164 9.27 10.07 -13.32
N TYR A 165 8.09 10.38 -12.77
CA TYR A 165 7.82 10.12 -11.36
C TYR A 165 7.82 8.62 -11.08
N THR A 166 8.44 8.22 -9.98
CA THR A 166 8.46 6.84 -9.49
C THR A 166 8.02 6.82 -8.04
N LEU A 167 7.17 5.87 -7.69
CA LEU A 167 6.77 5.63 -6.31
C LEU A 167 6.99 4.15 -5.99
N ALA A 168 7.88 3.90 -5.04
CA ALA A 168 8.17 2.55 -4.57
C ALA A 168 7.65 2.38 -3.14
N ALA A 169 7.00 1.25 -2.89
CA ALA A 169 6.62 0.80 -1.55
C ALA A 169 7.38 -0.49 -1.20
N PRO A 170 7.52 -0.81 0.10
CA PRO A 170 8.06 -2.09 0.54
C PRO A 170 7.25 -3.29 0.05
N GLY A 171 7.85 -4.48 0.05
CA GLY A 171 7.15 -5.71 -0.33
C GLY A 171 7.13 -6.01 -1.84
N GLY A 172 7.86 -5.24 -2.65
CA GLY A 172 8.03 -5.52 -4.09
C GLY A 172 6.88 -5.04 -4.98
N GLY A 173 5.84 -4.46 -4.40
CA GLY A 173 4.77 -3.78 -5.15
C GLY A 173 5.26 -2.45 -5.72
N GLY A 174 5.31 -2.35 -7.04
CA GLY A 174 5.61 -1.10 -7.74
C GLY A 174 4.36 -0.26 -7.95
N TYR A 175 4.52 1.06 -8.07
CA TYR A 175 3.48 1.94 -8.60
C TYR A 175 3.88 2.45 -9.98
N SER A 176 2.90 2.54 -10.87
CA SER A 176 3.02 3.25 -12.14
C SER A 176 2.42 4.64 -11.98
N CYS A 177 3.23 5.68 -12.20
CA CYS A 177 2.83 7.06 -12.04
C CYS A 177 2.58 7.75 -13.39
N SER A 178 1.54 8.58 -13.45
CA SER A 178 1.24 9.40 -14.61
C SER A 178 2.29 10.50 -14.84
N SER A 179 2.23 11.16 -16.00
CA SER A 179 2.86 12.47 -16.15
C SER A 179 2.22 13.49 -15.21
N ALA A 180 2.98 14.52 -14.83
CA ALA A 180 2.47 15.62 -14.04
C ALA A 180 1.46 16.45 -14.84
N LYS A 181 0.31 16.76 -14.25
CA LYS A 181 -0.78 17.52 -14.86
C LYS A 181 -1.08 18.76 -14.01
N ILE A 182 -1.07 19.93 -14.65
CA ILE A 182 -1.47 21.19 -14.00
C ILE A 182 -2.95 21.12 -13.64
N VAL A 183 -3.28 21.53 -12.43
CA VAL A 183 -4.65 21.58 -11.90
C VAL A 183 -4.92 22.97 -11.29
N PRO A 184 -6.17 23.32 -10.97
CA PRO A 184 -6.47 24.58 -10.30
C PRO A 184 -5.62 24.77 -9.03
N PRO A 185 -5.12 26.00 -8.75
CA PRO A 185 -4.29 26.23 -7.59
C PRO A 185 -4.95 25.85 -6.27
N THR A 186 -4.20 25.15 -5.42
CA THR A 186 -4.66 24.76 -4.09
C THR A 186 -4.92 26.00 -3.22
N LYS A 187 -6.03 25.96 -2.48
CA LYS A 187 -6.37 26.95 -1.45
C LYS A 187 -5.79 26.50 -0.12
N PHE A 188 -4.99 27.35 0.51
CA PHE A 188 -4.49 27.17 1.87
C PHE A 188 -5.27 28.07 2.80
N LEU A 189 -5.85 27.47 3.83
CA LEU A 189 -6.47 28.21 4.93
C LEU A 189 -5.43 28.41 6.02
N SER A 190 -5.31 29.64 6.52
CA SER A 190 -4.44 29.95 7.66
C SER A 190 -4.90 29.19 8.92
N LYS A 191 -3.99 29.00 9.88
CA LYS A 191 -4.29 28.25 11.12
C LYS A 191 -5.44 28.88 11.93
N ASP A 192 -5.58 30.20 11.89
CA ASP A 192 -6.67 30.94 12.52
C ASP A 192 -7.97 30.96 11.70
N GLN A 193 -7.98 30.31 10.53
CA GLN A 193 -9.10 30.22 9.59
C GLN A 193 -9.57 31.54 8.99
N LYS A 194 -8.82 32.63 9.14
CA LYS A 194 -9.23 33.97 8.71
C LYS A 194 -8.72 34.37 7.33
N ARG A 195 -7.67 33.72 6.83
CA ARG A 195 -7.02 34.07 5.57
C ARG A 195 -6.93 32.85 4.66
N VAL A 196 -7.38 33.02 3.42
CA VAL A 196 -7.17 32.05 2.34
C VAL A 196 -6.04 32.56 1.44
N THR A 197 -5.03 31.74 1.21
CA THR A 197 -4.00 31.98 0.19
C THR A 197 -4.09 30.92 -0.89
N LEU A 198 -3.61 31.24 -2.10
CA LEU A 198 -3.53 30.30 -3.21
C LEU A 198 -2.08 29.89 -3.44
N ALA A 199 -1.88 28.64 -3.85
CA ALA A 199 -0.64 28.26 -4.52
C ALA A 199 -0.43 29.16 -5.75
N MET A 200 0.82 29.49 -6.05
CA MET A 200 1.17 30.19 -7.29
C MET A 200 0.95 29.29 -8.51
N MET A 201 1.09 27.98 -8.32
CA MET A 201 0.87 26.94 -9.32
C MET A 201 0.73 25.59 -8.63
N THR A 202 -0.18 24.73 -9.12
CA THR A 202 -0.36 23.36 -8.61
C THR A 202 -0.34 22.35 -9.75
N TRP A 203 0.34 21.22 -9.54
CA TRP A 203 0.18 20.05 -10.39
C TRP A 203 0.03 18.77 -9.57
N GLN A 204 -0.50 17.74 -10.23
CA GLN A 204 -0.72 16.43 -9.63
C GLN A 204 -0.10 15.32 -10.47
N VAL A 205 0.33 14.28 -9.78
CA VAL A 205 0.78 13.01 -10.34
C VAL A 205 -0.02 11.91 -9.68
N VAL A 206 -0.63 11.04 -10.47
CA VAL A 206 -1.43 9.93 -9.97
C VAL A 206 -0.66 8.63 -10.15
N CYS A 207 -0.38 7.93 -9.05
CA CYS A 207 0.32 6.66 -9.02
C CYS A 207 -0.66 5.53 -8.72
N ARG A 208 -0.78 4.57 -9.63
CA ARG A 208 -1.60 3.36 -9.46
C ARG A 208 -0.72 2.16 -9.14
N TYR A 209 -1.23 1.27 -8.29
CA TYR A 209 -0.53 0.04 -7.95
C TYR A 209 -0.35 -0.81 -9.20
N ALA A 210 0.88 -1.25 -9.46
CA ALA A 210 1.24 -2.04 -10.62
C ALA A 210 2.29 -3.09 -10.19
N PRO A 211 1.86 -4.26 -9.69
CA PRO A 211 2.79 -5.26 -9.20
C PRO A 211 3.66 -5.79 -10.35
N PRO A 212 4.96 -6.08 -10.11
CA PRO A 212 5.84 -6.62 -11.13
C PRO A 212 5.39 -8.02 -11.58
N ARG A 213 5.79 -8.42 -12.80
CA ARG A 213 5.58 -9.80 -13.26
C ARG A 213 6.27 -10.78 -12.31
N GLY A 214 5.57 -11.86 -11.95
CA GLY A 214 6.07 -12.84 -10.98
C GLY A 214 6.01 -12.37 -9.53
N TYR A 215 5.18 -11.36 -9.22
CA TYR A 215 4.90 -10.95 -7.85
C TYR A 215 4.46 -12.15 -7.00
N LYS A 216 5.14 -12.32 -5.86
CA LYS A 216 4.92 -13.45 -4.96
C LYS A 216 3.87 -13.07 -3.92
N PRO A 217 2.87 -13.92 -3.64
CA PRO A 217 1.94 -13.70 -2.54
C PRO A 217 2.73 -13.51 -1.23
N PRO A 218 2.47 -12.47 -0.43
CA PRO A 218 3.18 -12.26 0.84
C PRO A 218 2.53 -13.02 2.00
N CYS A 219 1.37 -13.64 1.76
CA CYS A 219 0.56 -14.28 2.78
C CYS A 219 -0.14 -15.53 2.23
N CYS A 220 -0.48 -16.43 3.15
CA CYS A 220 -1.36 -17.57 2.87
C CYS A 220 -2.44 -17.67 3.95
N VAL A 221 -3.51 -18.38 3.61
CA VAL A 221 -4.64 -18.64 4.49
C VAL A 221 -4.65 -20.13 4.88
N SER A 222 -4.85 -20.39 6.17
CA SER A 222 -5.06 -21.73 6.74
C SER A 222 -6.40 -21.81 7.46
N LEU A 223 -6.95 -23.02 7.57
CA LEU A 223 -8.23 -23.26 8.25
C LEU A 223 -8.04 -24.21 9.41
N SER A 224 -8.78 -23.99 10.48
CA SER A 224 -8.87 -24.91 11.60
C SER A 224 -10.24 -24.89 12.25
N SER A 225 -10.53 -25.83 13.15
CA SER A 225 -11.74 -25.83 13.97
C SER A 225 -11.50 -26.47 15.32
N ASP A 226 -12.32 -26.13 16.31
CA ASP A 226 -12.38 -26.83 17.61
C ASP A 226 -12.64 -28.35 17.46
N GLN A 227 -13.30 -28.76 16.38
CA GLN A 227 -13.61 -30.16 16.07
C GLN A 227 -12.45 -30.93 15.42
N GLY A 228 -11.24 -30.35 15.40
CA GLY A 228 -10.03 -31.02 14.92
C GLY A 228 -9.73 -30.89 13.42
N MET A 229 -10.57 -30.20 12.64
CA MET A 229 -10.23 -29.86 11.25
C MET A 229 -8.96 -29.00 11.23
N LYS A 230 -8.01 -29.33 10.34
CA LYS A 230 -6.79 -28.56 10.10
C LYS A 230 -6.41 -28.62 8.62
N VAL A 231 -6.62 -27.51 7.91
CA VAL A 231 -6.21 -27.33 6.51
C VAL A 231 -5.05 -26.34 6.48
N PRO A 232 -3.80 -26.78 6.33
CA PRO A 232 -2.66 -25.87 6.28
C PRO A 232 -2.64 -25.09 4.96
N CYS A 233 -1.81 -24.03 4.92
CA CYS A 233 -1.48 -23.38 3.66
C CYS A 233 -0.90 -24.38 2.65
N ALA A 234 -1.17 -24.16 1.36
CA ALA A 234 -0.58 -24.96 0.30
C ALA A 234 0.96 -24.94 0.36
N THR A 235 1.58 -26.08 0.06
CA THR A 235 3.04 -26.18 -0.06
C THR A 235 3.53 -25.16 -1.08
N CYS A 236 4.56 -24.40 -0.71
CA CYS A 236 5.13 -23.32 -1.50
C CYS A 236 4.14 -22.21 -1.93
N ALA A 237 3.09 -21.95 -1.15
CA ALA A 237 2.12 -20.88 -1.41
C ALA A 237 2.73 -19.50 -1.68
N CYS A 238 3.89 -19.18 -1.08
CA CYS A 238 4.62 -17.92 -1.29
C CYS A 238 5.91 -18.09 -2.13
N SER A 239 5.95 -19.14 -2.96
CA SER A 239 7.01 -19.48 -3.91
C SER A 239 8.37 -19.80 -3.27
N CYS A 240 8.57 -21.07 -2.94
CA CYS A 240 9.85 -21.63 -2.51
C CYS A 240 10.97 -21.39 -3.54
N LYS A 241 12.17 -21.12 -3.07
CA LYS A 241 13.40 -21.04 -3.87
C LYS A 241 14.33 -22.20 -3.53
N PRO A 242 15.21 -22.63 -4.45
CA PRO A 242 16.25 -23.62 -4.14
C PRO A 242 17.18 -23.20 -2.99
N SER A 243 17.39 -21.89 -2.81
CA SER A 243 18.13 -21.33 -1.68
C SER A 243 17.47 -21.59 -0.32
N ASP A 244 16.16 -21.75 -0.30
CA ASP A 244 15.39 -21.86 0.95
C ASP A 244 15.75 -23.17 1.65
N ALA A 245 15.91 -24.27 0.91
CA ALA A 245 16.36 -25.55 1.43
C ALA A 245 17.71 -25.45 2.17
N LYS A 246 18.64 -24.63 1.65
CA LYS A 246 19.93 -24.37 2.31
C LYS A 246 19.78 -23.52 3.57
N SER A 247 18.94 -22.48 3.50
CA SER A 247 18.72 -21.55 4.63
C SER A 247 17.83 -22.11 5.75
N CYS A 248 17.07 -23.18 5.45
CA CYS A 248 16.18 -23.88 6.36
C CYS A 248 16.76 -25.22 6.85
N ALA A 249 17.91 -25.64 6.33
CA ALA A 249 18.64 -26.79 6.87
C ALA A 249 19.08 -26.49 8.31
N PRO A 250 19.04 -27.47 9.23
CA PRO A 250 19.56 -27.32 10.57
C PRO A 250 21.07 -27.06 10.52
N SER A 251 21.48 -25.80 10.64
CA SER A 251 22.89 -25.43 10.63
C SER A 251 23.48 -25.58 12.03
N SER A 252 24.47 -26.46 12.16
CA SER A 252 25.39 -26.53 13.30
C SER A 252 26.19 -25.21 13.42
N GLY A 253 25.67 -24.26 14.19
CA GLY A 253 26.46 -23.15 14.76
C GLY A 253 27.08 -22.12 13.79
N LYS A 254 26.34 -21.56 12.82
CA LYS A 254 26.82 -20.37 12.08
C LYS A 254 25.90 -19.16 12.20
N THR A 255 26.55 -18.00 12.24
CA THR A 255 26.10 -16.60 12.33
C THR A 255 24.77 -16.29 11.64
N GLU A 256 24.03 -15.30 12.17
CA GLU A 256 22.70 -14.86 11.66
C GLU A 256 22.63 -14.59 10.15
N ARG A 257 23.76 -14.28 9.50
CA ARG A 257 23.89 -13.97 8.06
C ARG A 257 23.51 -15.10 7.09
N GLY A 258 23.13 -16.30 7.55
CA GLY A 258 22.73 -17.42 6.71
C GLY A 258 21.31 -17.98 6.94
N LYS A 259 20.58 -17.47 7.94
CA LYS A 259 19.24 -17.98 8.27
C LYS A 259 18.20 -17.40 7.31
N SER A 260 17.16 -18.20 7.02
CA SER A 260 16.00 -17.71 6.27
C SER A 260 15.43 -16.43 6.93
N PRO A 261 15.00 -15.42 6.16
CA PRO A 261 14.33 -14.24 6.72
C PRO A 261 12.92 -14.55 7.26
N VAL A 262 12.35 -15.71 6.90
CA VAL A 262 11.03 -16.17 7.34
C VAL A 262 11.11 -17.53 8.04
N GLN A 263 10.16 -17.83 8.92
CA GLN A 263 10.08 -19.15 9.55
C GLN A 263 10.02 -20.24 8.47
N CYS A 264 10.89 -21.24 8.62
CA CYS A 264 10.91 -22.37 7.72
C CYS A 264 9.65 -23.21 7.95
N THR A 265 8.80 -23.21 6.94
CA THR A 265 7.50 -23.90 6.88
C THR A 265 7.32 -24.44 5.47
N ASN A 266 6.40 -25.38 5.26
CA ASN A 266 6.17 -25.94 3.93
C ASN A 266 5.64 -24.89 2.92
N HIS A 267 5.01 -23.81 3.41
CA HIS A 267 4.41 -22.77 2.56
C HIS A 267 5.34 -21.56 2.31
N MET A 268 6.37 -21.37 3.16
CA MET A 268 7.38 -20.30 3.07
C MET A 268 6.78 -18.87 2.99
N CYS A 269 5.64 -18.66 3.64
CA CYS A 269 4.98 -17.35 3.66
C CYS A 269 5.43 -16.50 4.84
N PRO A 270 5.73 -15.20 4.63
CA PRO A 270 5.98 -14.25 5.71
C PRO A 270 4.79 -14.08 6.66
N ILE A 271 3.56 -14.15 6.14
CA ILE A 271 2.33 -14.01 6.92
C ILE A 271 1.47 -15.27 6.75
N ASN A 272 0.94 -15.78 7.85
CA ASN A 272 -0.11 -16.81 7.86
C ASN A 272 -1.37 -16.25 8.52
N ILE A 273 -2.52 -16.39 7.85
CA ILE A 273 -3.82 -16.00 8.38
C ILE A 273 -4.61 -17.28 8.62
N ASN A 274 -4.74 -17.68 9.88
CA ASN A 274 -5.52 -18.83 10.27
C ASN A 274 -6.96 -18.44 10.58
N TRP A 275 -7.91 -19.11 9.94
CA TRP A 275 -9.34 -19.02 10.19
C TRP A 275 -9.77 -20.21 11.02
N HIS A 276 -10.06 -19.97 12.30
CA HIS A 276 -10.44 -21.01 13.23
C HIS A 276 -11.95 -21.00 13.48
N LEU A 277 -12.66 -22.05 13.06
CA LEU A 277 -14.10 -22.19 13.27
C LEU A 277 -14.39 -22.58 14.73
N LEU A 278 -15.14 -21.73 15.42
CA LEU A 278 -15.50 -21.92 16.82
C LEU A 278 -16.76 -22.78 16.97
N SER A 279 -16.78 -23.65 17.99
CA SER A 279 -17.88 -24.57 18.34
C SER A 279 -19.18 -23.86 18.67
N LYS A 280 -19.11 -22.58 19.08
CA LYS A 280 -20.30 -21.75 19.32
C LYS A 280 -21.10 -21.42 18.04
N SER A 281 -20.58 -21.77 16.87
CA SER A 281 -21.26 -21.64 15.58
C SER A 281 -22.50 -22.54 15.52
N LYS A 282 -23.70 -21.95 15.40
CA LYS A 282 -24.98 -22.66 15.37
C LYS A 282 -25.91 -22.07 14.30
N GLY A 283 -26.73 -22.93 13.69
CA GLY A 283 -27.74 -22.53 12.71
C GLY A 283 -27.13 -21.76 11.53
N SER A 284 -27.62 -20.53 11.31
CA SER A 284 -27.20 -19.63 10.23
C SER A 284 -25.99 -18.76 10.57
N VAL A 285 -25.43 -18.86 11.79
CA VAL A 285 -24.34 -17.98 12.27
C VAL A 285 -23.06 -18.78 12.46
N ARG A 286 -21.98 -18.31 11.83
CA ARG A 286 -20.64 -18.87 11.98
C ARG A 286 -19.73 -17.86 12.67
N TRP A 287 -18.98 -18.34 13.65
CA TRP A 287 -18.01 -17.56 14.41
C TRP A 287 -16.61 -18.08 14.10
N PHE A 288 -15.71 -17.16 13.78
CA PHE A 288 -14.32 -17.48 13.49
C PHE A 288 -13.39 -16.70 14.41
N GLU A 289 -12.42 -17.37 15.04
CA GLU A 289 -11.22 -16.72 15.55
C GLU A 289 -10.22 -16.61 14.40
N VAL A 290 -9.94 -15.40 13.97
CA VAL A 290 -8.91 -15.10 12.97
C VAL A 290 -7.61 -14.79 13.71
N SER A 291 -6.55 -15.51 13.36
CA SER A 291 -5.19 -15.26 13.85
C SER A 291 -4.28 -14.87 12.69
N ILE A 292 -3.67 -13.69 12.76
CA ILE A 292 -2.66 -13.24 11.81
C ILE A 292 -1.29 -13.43 12.47
N SER A 293 -0.45 -14.30 11.91
CA SER A 293 0.88 -14.59 12.42
C SER A 293 1.96 -14.04 11.50
N ASN A 294 2.84 -13.21 12.05
CA ASN A 294 4.05 -12.73 11.40
C ASN A 294 5.20 -13.73 11.59
N LEU A 295 5.52 -14.42 10.50
CA LEU A 295 6.60 -15.39 10.41
C LEU A 295 7.89 -14.77 9.88
N ASN A 296 7.92 -13.47 9.62
CA ASN A 296 9.10 -12.73 9.19
C ASN A 296 9.94 -12.29 10.39
N ARG A 297 11.26 -12.51 10.37
CA ARG A 297 12.18 -12.18 11.46
C ARG A 297 12.58 -10.70 11.52
N HIS A 298 12.28 -9.92 10.49
CA HIS A 298 12.73 -8.54 10.35
C HIS A 298 11.60 -7.54 10.10
N ALA A 299 10.51 -7.99 9.47
CA ALA A 299 9.39 -7.11 9.15
C ALA A 299 8.51 -6.85 10.37
N ASN A 300 8.13 -5.59 10.56
CA ASN A 300 7.15 -5.14 11.52
C ASN A 300 5.93 -4.59 10.77
N TYR A 301 4.73 -4.87 11.28
CA TYR A 301 3.48 -4.34 10.73
C TYR A 301 2.69 -3.69 11.86
N THR A 302 2.86 -2.38 12.04
CA THR A 302 2.25 -1.62 13.15
C THR A 302 0.81 -1.19 12.92
N ASP A 303 0.30 -1.33 11.69
CA ASP A 303 -1.02 -0.86 11.26
C ASP A 303 -1.57 -1.76 10.16
N TRP A 304 -1.59 -3.07 10.43
CA TRP A 304 -2.07 -4.03 9.45
C TRP A 304 -3.53 -3.79 9.09
N ILE A 305 -3.85 -4.10 7.84
CA ILE A 305 -5.22 -4.08 7.32
C ILE A 305 -5.50 -5.43 6.64
N LEU A 306 -6.67 -5.98 6.94
CA LEU A 306 -7.17 -7.21 6.37
C LEU A 306 -8.43 -6.88 5.56
N MET A 307 -8.46 -7.25 4.28
CA MET A 307 -9.67 -7.18 3.49
C MET A 307 -10.15 -8.58 3.20
N ILE A 308 -11.45 -8.80 3.35
CA ILE A 308 -12.04 -10.10 3.14
C ILE A 308 -13.21 -9.99 2.18
N GLN A 309 -13.11 -10.75 1.11
CA GLN A 309 -14.19 -10.94 0.15
C GLN A 309 -14.99 -12.18 0.52
N HIS A 310 -16.28 -11.99 0.69
CA HIS A 310 -17.22 -13.06 1.02
C HIS A 310 -18.28 -13.22 -0.07
N PRO A 311 -18.86 -14.43 -0.22
CA PRO A 311 -20.06 -14.61 -1.03
C PRO A 311 -21.17 -13.64 -0.59
N ALA A 312 -21.87 -13.00 -1.53
CA ALA A 312 -22.86 -11.97 -1.22
C ALA A 312 -24.03 -12.43 -0.31
N VAL A 313 -24.29 -13.74 -0.29
CA VAL A 313 -25.27 -14.38 0.60
C VAL A 313 -24.84 -14.42 2.07
N GLN A 314 -23.54 -14.21 2.35
CA GLN A 314 -23.00 -14.09 3.69
C GLN A 314 -22.97 -12.61 4.09
N LYS A 315 -23.66 -12.27 5.18
CA LYS A 315 -23.66 -10.94 5.76
C LYS A 315 -22.71 -10.90 6.94
N PHE A 316 -21.78 -9.96 6.92
CA PHE A 316 -20.97 -9.62 8.09
C PHE A 316 -21.90 -9.19 9.24
N VAL A 317 -21.68 -9.72 10.43
CA VAL A 317 -22.51 -9.42 11.60
C VAL A 317 -21.75 -8.55 12.58
N ASN A 318 -20.58 -9.01 13.01
CA ASN A 318 -19.79 -8.31 14.02
C ASN A 318 -18.35 -8.81 14.05
N ALA A 319 -17.45 -7.95 14.53
CA ALA A 319 -16.09 -8.27 14.94
C ALA A 319 -15.73 -7.56 16.25
N ASN A 320 -14.80 -8.13 17.01
CA ASN A 320 -14.21 -7.49 18.20
C ASN A 320 -12.91 -6.72 17.86
N THR A 321 -12.79 -6.22 16.63
CA THR A 321 -11.72 -5.36 16.13
C THR A 321 -12.35 -4.24 15.29
N TYR A 322 -11.58 -3.26 14.81
CA TYR A 322 -12.15 -2.24 13.94
C TYR A 322 -12.51 -2.82 12.58
N TYR A 323 -13.68 -2.48 12.06
CA TYR A 323 -14.12 -2.94 10.74
C TYR A 323 -14.98 -1.91 10.01
N TRP A 324 -15.04 -2.07 8.70
CA TRP A 324 -15.92 -1.35 7.79
C TRP A 324 -16.40 -2.29 6.67
N SER A 325 -17.70 -2.49 6.57
CA SER A 325 -18.31 -3.24 5.47
C SER A 325 -18.60 -2.32 4.28
N LEU A 326 -18.06 -2.66 3.12
CA LEU A 326 -18.27 -1.91 1.88
C LEU A 326 -19.65 -2.25 1.27
N PRO A 327 -20.33 -1.28 0.61
CA PRO A 327 -21.61 -1.53 -0.05
C PRO A 327 -21.54 -2.65 -1.09
N SER A 328 -22.61 -3.43 -1.22
CA SER A 328 -22.68 -4.66 -2.02
C SER A 328 -22.40 -4.48 -3.52
N GLU A 329 -22.43 -3.24 -4.04
CA GLU A 329 -22.12 -2.91 -5.43
C GLU A 329 -20.65 -3.21 -5.81
N LEU A 330 -19.75 -3.29 -4.83
CA LEU A 330 -18.33 -3.63 -4.99
C LEU A 330 -18.03 -5.13 -4.73
N GLY A 331 -19.07 -5.95 -4.57
CA GLY A 331 -18.99 -7.29 -3.99
C GLY A 331 -18.91 -7.20 -2.46
N SER A 332 -19.55 -8.10 -1.73
CA SER A 332 -19.55 -8.08 -0.26
C SER A 332 -18.13 -8.18 0.29
N MET A 333 -17.63 -7.05 0.78
CA MET A 333 -16.25 -6.84 1.17
C MET A 333 -16.19 -6.22 2.55
N ASP A 334 -15.38 -6.80 3.41
CA ASP A 334 -15.19 -6.35 4.78
C ASP A 334 -13.72 -5.96 4.98
N VAL A 335 -13.50 -4.75 5.48
CA VAL A 335 -12.17 -4.22 5.78
C VAL A 335 -12.01 -4.22 7.30
N LEU A 336 -10.94 -4.80 7.82
CA LEU A 336 -10.64 -4.89 9.25
C LEU A 336 -9.23 -4.41 9.53
N TRP A 337 -9.02 -3.81 10.70
CA TRP A 337 -7.69 -3.38 11.16
C TRP A 337 -7.64 -3.40 12.68
N GLY A 338 -6.42 -3.52 13.23
CA GLY A 338 -6.24 -3.65 14.67
C GLY A 338 -6.55 -2.38 15.46
N ILE A 339 -6.94 -2.59 16.71
CA ILE A 339 -7.19 -1.60 17.75
C ILE A 339 -5.85 -1.23 18.42
N GLU A 340 -5.63 0.08 18.54
CA GLU A 340 -4.45 0.65 19.18
C GLU A 340 -4.23 0.08 20.59
N ASN A 341 -2.98 -0.28 20.90
CA ASN A 341 -2.55 -0.94 22.15
C ASN A 341 -3.15 -2.34 22.43
N TYR A 342 -3.89 -2.94 21.50
CA TYR A 342 -4.44 -4.30 21.66
C TYR A 342 -3.87 -5.27 20.62
N ASP A 343 -4.31 -5.14 19.37
CA ASP A 343 -3.96 -6.03 18.25
C ASP A 343 -3.42 -5.28 17.04
N GLN A 344 -3.20 -3.97 17.12
CA GLN A 344 -2.68 -3.13 16.01
C GLN A 344 -1.29 -3.56 15.50
N GLY A 345 -0.42 -4.02 16.41
CA GLY A 345 0.98 -4.34 16.12
C GLY A 345 1.22 -5.82 15.85
N LEU A 346 1.90 -6.12 14.75
CA LEU A 346 2.44 -7.42 14.40
C LEU A 346 3.96 -7.33 14.31
N GLY A 347 4.61 -7.55 15.45
CA GLY A 347 6.06 -7.52 15.58
C GLY A 347 6.74 -8.68 14.84
N PRO A 348 8.08 -8.62 14.64
CA PRO A 348 8.83 -9.69 14.01
C PRO A 348 8.70 -11.03 14.75
N LEU A 349 8.88 -12.13 14.03
CA LEU A 349 8.90 -13.48 14.59
C LEU A 349 9.89 -13.58 15.76
N GLY A 350 9.45 -14.18 16.87
CA GLY A 350 10.21 -14.29 18.10
C GLY A 350 9.94 -13.16 19.09
N THR A 351 9.27 -12.09 18.65
CA THR A 351 8.65 -11.14 19.59
C THR A 351 7.34 -11.72 20.13
N GLY A 352 7.03 -11.43 21.40
CA GLY A 352 5.77 -11.83 22.06
C GLY A 352 4.51 -11.23 21.42
N HIS A 353 4.65 -10.36 20.43
CA HIS A 353 3.59 -9.66 19.71
C HIS A 353 3.59 -9.97 18.21
N SER A 354 4.07 -11.16 17.83
CA SER A 354 4.11 -11.61 16.43
C SER A 354 2.78 -12.18 15.92
N THR A 355 1.75 -12.22 16.76
CA THR A 355 0.42 -12.70 16.36
C THR A 355 -0.67 -11.75 16.87
N ALA A 356 -1.58 -11.38 15.97
CA ALA A 356 -2.80 -10.65 16.27
C ALA A 356 -3.99 -11.60 16.18
N LYS A 357 -4.95 -11.49 17.10
CA LYS A 357 -6.14 -12.34 17.15
C LYS A 357 -7.40 -11.52 17.34
N PHE A 358 -8.43 -11.84 16.58
CA PHE A 358 -9.75 -11.26 16.72
C PHE A 358 -10.81 -12.28 16.30
N VAL A 359 -12.05 -12.04 16.69
CA VAL A 359 -13.20 -12.89 16.44
C VAL A 359 -14.18 -12.15 15.55
N ILE A 360 -14.60 -12.80 14.47
CA ILE A 360 -15.58 -12.30 13.51
C ILE A 360 -16.77 -13.25 13.39
N SER A 361 -17.90 -12.72 12.92
CA SER A 361 -19.12 -13.50 12.72
C SER A 361 -19.83 -13.15 11.42
N TYR A 362 -20.33 -14.19 10.77
CA TYR A 362 -21.12 -14.09 9.54
C TYR A 362 -22.48 -14.77 9.73
N LYS A 363 -23.52 -14.19 9.11
CA LYS A 363 -24.85 -14.78 9.00
C LYS A 363 -25.17 -15.09 7.54
N GLY A 364 -25.62 -16.30 7.26
CA GLY A 364 -25.84 -16.80 5.89
C GLY A 364 -26.81 -17.96 5.85
N SER A 365 -27.12 -18.47 4.66
CA SER A 365 -28.06 -19.58 4.50
C SER A 365 -27.57 -20.85 5.22
N PRO A 366 -28.48 -21.65 5.82
CA PRO A 366 -28.15 -22.97 6.33
C PRO A 366 -27.61 -23.86 5.18
N GLY A 367 -26.45 -24.49 5.35
CA GLY A 367 -25.82 -25.34 4.31
C GLY A 367 -24.29 -25.40 4.40
N ASN A 368 -23.63 -25.88 3.33
CA ASN A 368 -22.16 -25.86 3.19
C ASN A 368 -21.67 -24.42 3.00
N TRP A 369 -20.83 -23.97 3.93
CA TRP A 369 -20.22 -22.64 3.89
C TRP A 369 -18.91 -22.71 3.13
N ASN A 370 -18.78 -21.93 2.06
CA ASN A 370 -17.46 -21.65 1.53
C ASN A 370 -16.74 -20.68 2.47
N PHE A 371 -15.56 -21.07 2.93
CA PHE A 371 -14.58 -20.17 3.53
C PHE A 371 -14.31 -19.03 2.54
N SER A 372 -14.06 -17.83 3.05
CA SER A 372 -13.95 -16.56 2.30
C SER A 372 -13.42 -16.72 0.87
N SER A 373 -14.03 -16.03 -0.09
CA SER A 373 -13.65 -16.13 -1.49
C SER A 373 -12.24 -15.59 -1.74
N ASN A 374 -11.85 -14.48 -1.08
CA ASN A 374 -10.51 -13.92 -1.15
C ASN A 374 -10.14 -13.21 0.15
N VAL A 375 -8.86 -13.27 0.53
CA VAL A 375 -8.29 -12.55 1.67
C VAL A 375 -7.12 -11.71 1.17
N PHE A 376 -7.01 -10.47 1.62
CA PHE A 376 -5.91 -9.56 1.31
C PHE A 376 -5.30 -9.04 2.60
N PHE A 377 -3.98 -9.03 2.67
CA PHE A 377 -3.22 -8.47 3.78
C PHE A 377 -2.42 -7.27 3.29
N ASN A 378 -2.63 -6.10 3.88
CA ASN A 378 -2.02 -4.84 3.45
C ASN A 378 -2.18 -4.54 1.95
N GLY A 379 -3.29 -4.98 1.38
CA GLY A 379 -3.61 -4.84 -0.04
C GLY A 379 -3.15 -5.98 -0.93
N ASP A 380 -2.30 -6.89 -0.45
CA ASP A 380 -1.81 -8.01 -1.26
C ASP A 380 -2.65 -9.26 -1.05
N ARG A 381 -3.03 -9.89 -2.17
CA ARG A 381 -3.86 -11.09 -2.15
C ARG A 381 -3.10 -12.26 -1.55
N CYS A 382 -3.72 -12.91 -0.58
CA CYS A 382 -3.20 -14.12 0.03
C CYS A 382 -3.58 -15.35 -0.79
N THR A 383 -2.73 -16.38 -0.74
CA THR A 383 -3.05 -17.68 -1.32
C THR A 383 -4.07 -18.38 -0.43
N ASN A 384 -5.26 -18.65 -0.98
CA ASN A 384 -6.29 -19.42 -0.28
C ASN A 384 -5.84 -20.88 -0.06
N PRO A 385 -6.36 -21.55 0.99
CA PRO A 385 -6.13 -22.97 1.18
C PRO A 385 -6.68 -23.76 -0.03
N PRO A 386 -6.10 -24.93 -0.35
CA PRO A 386 -6.73 -25.85 -1.28
C PRO A 386 -8.12 -26.20 -0.72
N LEU A 387 -9.18 -25.85 -1.44
CA LEU A 387 -10.53 -26.20 -1.02
C LEU A 387 -10.62 -27.74 -0.97
N PRO A 388 -11.16 -28.32 0.11
CA PRO A 388 -11.50 -29.74 0.10
C PRO A 388 -12.48 -29.97 -1.06
N ARG A 389 -12.14 -30.93 -1.93
CA ARG A 389 -13.01 -31.36 -3.02
C ARG A 389 -14.26 -32.05 -2.49
#